data_AF-A0A2V5I3M1-F1
#
_entry.id   AF-A0A2V5I3M1-F1
#
_cell.length_a   1.000
_cell.length_b   1.000
_cell.length_c   1.000
_cell.angle_alpha   90.00
_cell.angle_beta   90.00
_cell.angle_gamma   90.00
#
_symmetry.space_group_name_H-M   'P 1'
#
loop_
_entity.id
_entity.type
_entity.pdbx_description
1 polymer ?
#
loop_
_entity_poly.entity_id
_entity_poly.type
_entity_poly.pdbx_seq_one_letter_code
_entity_poly.pdbx_strand_id
1 'polypeptide(L)'
;MASEPNNDPHRKTCLIPYVDPNTAPSDIQERLKVLPFRRNILLVLAHSQGLFPHISGLLGACFDGKQRKLSLFDWQVVVLRVAHSLDAKYVWDVNIPVAEAFGFPPEKAEAMGCSAQDVVEGKGPWSARERVILRLVDEQVKGTTNEPDTVKAALQHLDVDEVVEVLVMTGIYVMLAGVMRGLKIDDDEFIPDFQEKIRDDRPVADSTYNSSPRQLPHTLNLGPSTTQFSPSATTSPPRATSHPKTMATKTPSTTTRITHLLTHWPKDKVRPASVSIHNYLQSRLPQPQPQPQPSSPAAQTQTTTKTGLSAANLDALTALLNDKFARRYPLPPRLRHPASNPQHYENVIREFDEAPDRDWLGRLRKKVAGMLRLK
;
A
#
# COMPACT_ATOMS: atom_id res chain seq x y z
N MET A 1 8.80 -17.41 -23.80
CA MET A 1 8.12 -16.83 -24.98
C MET A 1 8.56 -15.38 -25.06
N ALA A 2 9.28 -14.99 -26.11
CA ALA A 2 9.60 -13.58 -26.34
C ALA A 2 8.32 -12.90 -26.81
N SER A 3 7.69 -12.11 -25.93
CA SER A 3 6.62 -11.18 -26.31
C SER A 3 7.16 -10.21 -27.35
N GLU A 4 6.34 -9.85 -28.34
CA GLU A 4 6.68 -8.88 -29.39
C GLU A 4 7.39 -7.64 -28.84
N PRO A 5 8.27 -7.00 -29.63
CA PRO A 5 8.88 -5.74 -29.21
C PRO A 5 7.77 -4.74 -28.91
N ASN A 6 7.59 -4.42 -27.63
CA ASN A 6 6.65 -3.36 -27.26
C ASN A 6 7.14 -2.05 -27.92
N ASN A 7 6.39 -1.59 -28.92
CA ASN A 7 6.61 -0.35 -29.67
C ASN A 7 6.14 0.88 -28.87
N ASP A 8 6.48 0.93 -27.58
CA ASP A 8 6.23 2.13 -26.78
C ASP A 8 7.11 3.27 -27.34
N PRO A 9 6.51 4.36 -27.87
CA PRO A 9 7.27 5.44 -28.50
C PRO A 9 8.17 6.21 -27.51
N HIS A 10 7.91 6.07 -26.20
CA HIS A 10 8.71 6.69 -25.14
C HIS A 10 9.92 5.84 -24.73
N ARG A 11 10.06 4.61 -25.27
CA ARG A 11 11.20 3.73 -24.98
C ARG A 11 12.32 3.92 -26.01
N LYS A 12 13.44 4.51 -25.58
CA LYS A 12 14.64 4.74 -26.39
C LYS A 12 15.86 4.04 -25.79
N THR A 13 16.03 4.12 -24.47
CA THR A 13 17.18 3.57 -23.74
C THR A 13 16.82 2.41 -22.84
N CYS A 14 15.56 2.29 -22.40
CA CYS A 14 15.20 1.26 -21.44
C CYS A 14 15.40 -0.15 -22.00
N LEU A 15 16.13 -0.96 -21.21
CA LEU A 15 16.58 -2.30 -21.60
C LEU A 15 15.46 -3.34 -21.62
N ILE A 16 14.29 -3.00 -21.07
CA ILE A 16 13.08 -3.83 -21.09
C ILE A 16 11.89 -3.02 -21.63
N PRO A 17 10.85 -3.66 -22.18
CA PRO A 17 9.63 -2.96 -22.57
C PRO A 17 8.97 -2.28 -21.37
N TYR A 18 8.18 -1.23 -21.59
CA TYR A 18 7.25 -0.74 -20.56
C TYR A 18 6.01 -1.65 -20.50
N VAL A 19 5.30 -1.72 -19.37
CA VAL A 19 3.97 -2.34 -19.35
C VAL A 19 2.98 -1.39 -20.03
N ASP A 20 2.15 -1.91 -20.94
CA ASP A 20 1.02 -1.17 -21.49
C ASP A 20 -0.16 -1.21 -20.50
N PRO A 21 -0.59 -0.05 -19.93
CA PRO A 21 -1.69 -0.01 -18.98
C PRO A 21 -3.03 -0.52 -19.52
N ASN A 22 -3.24 -0.54 -20.84
CA ASN A 22 -4.50 -0.97 -21.43
C ASN A 22 -4.63 -2.50 -21.51
N THR A 23 -3.50 -3.20 -21.54
CA THR A 23 -3.44 -4.66 -21.69
C THR A 23 -2.98 -5.37 -20.41
N ALA A 24 -2.53 -4.63 -19.39
CA ALA A 24 -2.14 -5.20 -18.11
C ALA A 24 -3.33 -5.85 -17.34
N PRO A 25 -3.08 -6.79 -16.41
CA PRO A 25 -4.10 -7.31 -15.51
C PRO A 25 -4.78 -6.19 -14.69
N SER A 26 -6.07 -6.35 -14.36
CA SER A 26 -6.90 -5.28 -13.78
C SER A 26 -6.34 -4.70 -12.48
N ASP A 27 -5.77 -5.53 -11.62
CA ASP A 27 -5.12 -5.13 -10.37
C ASP A 27 -3.86 -4.28 -10.61
N ILE A 28 -3.12 -4.55 -11.69
CA ILE A 28 -1.99 -3.73 -12.13
C ILE A 28 -2.47 -2.42 -12.74
N GLN A 29 -3.52 -2.46 -13.57
CA GLN A 29 -4.10 -1.24 -14.15
C GLN A 29 -4.55 -0.25 -13.07
N GLU A 30 -5.21 -0.73 -12.01
CA GLU A 30 -5.63 0.09 -10.87
C GLU A 30 -4.44 0.75 -10.19
N ARG A 31 -3.33 0.03 -10.02
CA ARG A 31 -2.12 0.54 -9.36
C ARG A 31 -1.33 1.50 -10.24
N LEU A 32 -1.39 1.35 -11.56
CA LEU A 32 -0.81 2.30 -12.51
C LEU A 32 -1.56 3.64 -12.57
N LYS A 33 -2.84 3.66 -12.20
CA LYS A 33 -3.68 4.88 -12.14
C LYS A 33 -3.49 5.72 -10.88
N VAL A 34 -2.51 5.39 -10.03
CA VAL A 34 -2.23 6.13 -8.79
C VAL A 34 -1.78 7.58 -9.03
N LEU A 35 -1.17 7.85 -10.19
CA LEU A 35 -0.84 9.19 -10.63
C LEU A 35 -1.66 9.55 -11.88
N PRO A 36 -2.10 10.81 -12.03
CA PRO A 36 -2.87 11.26 -13.19
C PRO A 36 -2.01 11.49 -14.44
N PHE A 37 -0.77 11.01 -14.44
CA PHE A 37 0.21 11.15 -15.50
C PHE A 37 1.16 9.95 -15.52
N ARG A 38 1.81 9.75 -16.66
CA ARG A 38 2.76 8.66 -16.89
C ARG A 38 4.02 8.85 -16.03
N ARG A 39 4.49 7.75 -15.44
CA ARG A 39 5.82 7.60 -14.84
C ARG A 39 6.44 6.32 -15.34
N ASN A 40 7.53 6.41 -16.11
CA ASN A 40 8.20 5.25 -16.69
C ASN A 40 8.64 4.24 -15.63
N ILE A 41 9.07 4.71 -14.44
CA ILE A 41 9.37 3.84 -13.31
C ILE A 41 8.19 2.95 -12.88
N LEU A 42 6.95 3.47 -12.85
CA LEU A 42 5.79 2.67 -12.46
C LEU A 42 5.49 1.58 -13.50
N LEU A 43 5.69 1.87 -14.78
CA LEU A 43 5.51 0.91 -15.87
C LEU A 43 6.58 -0.18 -15.87
N VAL A 44 7.79 0.13 -15.42
CA VAL A 44 8.87 -0.86 -15.23
C VAL A 44 8.57 -1.75 -14.03
N LEU A 45 8.21 -1.18 -12.89
CA LEU A 45 7.91 -1.95 -11.68
C LEU A 45 6.69 -2.86 -11.87
N ALA A 46 5.72 -2.44 -12.71
CA ALA A 46 4.53 -3.21 -13.05
C ALA A 46 4.79 -4.57 -13.72
N HIS A 47 5.99 -4.81 -14.28
CA HIS A 47 6.37 -6.15 -14.75
C HIS A 47 6.38 -7.18 -13.61
N SER A 48 6.72 -6.75 -12.40
CA SER A 48 6.67 -7.60 -11.22
C SER A 48 5.27 -7.62 -10.63
N GLN A 49 4.33 -8.26 -11.33
CA GLN A 49 2.89 -8.22 -11.01
C GLN A 49 2.55 -8.57 -9.55
N GLY A 50 3.28 -9.52 -8.95
CA GLY A 50 3.07 -9.89 -7.53
C GLY A 50 3.59 -8.86 -6.52
N LEU A 51 4.63 -8.10 -6.84
CA LEU A 51 5.24 -7.13 -5.91
C LEU A 51 4.74 -5.71 -6.15
N PHE A 52 4.40 -5.36 -7.40
CA PHE A 52 4.07 -3.98 -7.78
C PHE A 52 2.92 -3.38 -6.96
N PRO A 53 1.81 -4.08 -6.69
CA PRO A 53 0.74 -3.52 -5.85
C PRO A 53 1.21 -3.13 -4.45
N HIS A 54 2.15 -3.88 -3.87
CA HIS A 54 2.72 -3.61 -2.55
C HIS A 54 3.74 -2.47 -2.58
N ILE A 55 4.61 -2.46 -3.59
CA ILE A 55 5.56 -1.36 -3.81
C ILE A 55 4.81 -0.05 -4.04
N SER A 56 3.81 -0.05 -4.92
CA SER A 56 2.94 1.10 -5.19
C SER A 56 2.22 1.57 -3.93
N GLY A 57 1.70 0.65 -3.12
CA GLY A 57 1.08 0.98 -1.83
C GLY A 57 2.05 1.63 -0.83
N LEU A 58 3.27 1.09 -0.70
CA LEU A 58 4.31 1.67 0.14
C LEU A 58 4.70 3.08 -0.34
N LEU A 59 4.93 3.26 -1.64
CA LEU A 59 5.21 4.57 -2.22
C LEU A 59 4.06 5.55 -1.93
N GLY A 60 2.80 5.14 -2.14
CA GLY A 60 1.63 5.94 -1.81
C GLY A 60 1.58 6.38 -0.34
N ALA A 61 1.90 5.49 0.59
CA ALA A 61 1.99 5.82 2.01
C ALA A 61 3.09 6.85 2.32
N CYS A 62 4.18 6.88 1.54
CA CYS A 62 5.22 7.88 1.66
C CYS A 62 4.71 9.28 1.24
N PHE A 63 3.83 9.37 0.23
CA PHE A 63 3.22 10.64 -0.19
C PHE A 63 2.09 11.12 0.73
N ASP A 64 1.49 10.23 1.52
CA ASP A 64 0.39 10.57 2.42
C ASP A 64 0.90 11.15 3.75
N GLY A 65 0.76 12.47 3.92
CA GLY A 65 1.13 13.18 5.15
C GLY A 65 0.31 12.80 6.39
N LYS A 66 -0.70 11.93 6.27
CA LYS A 66 -1.39 11.33 7.42
C LYS A 66 -0.75 10.01 7.87
N GLN A 67 0.04 9.38 7.01
CA GLN A 67 0.73 8.11 7.29
C GLN A 67 2.20 8.34 7.63
N ARG A 68 2.85 9.25 6.91
CA ARG A 68 4.24 9.65 7.12
C ARG A 68 4.34 10.77 8.15
N LYS A 69 5.31 10.67 9.07
CA LYS A 69 5.63 11.71 10.06
C LYS A 69 6.63 12.73 9.56
N LEU A 70 7.62 12.30 8.78
CA LEU A 70 8.65 13.15 8.22
C LEU A 70 7.97 14.29 7.43
N SER A 71 8.45 15.53 7.57
CA SER A 71 7.88 16.66 6.81
C SER A 71 8.16 16.50 5.32
N LEU A 72 7.35 17.10 4.45
CA LEU A 72 7.57 17.01 3.00
C LEU A 72 8.93 17.61 2.60
N PHE A 73 9.36 18.68 3.28
CA PHE A 73 10.68 19.28 3.09
C PHE A 73 11.82 18.33 3.47
N ASP A 74 11.77 17.73 4.65
CA ASP A 74 12.80 16.78 5.10
C ASP A 74 12.89 15.57 4.17
N TRP A 75 11.76 15.12 3.64
CA TRP A 75 11.73 14.07 2.63
C TRP A 75 12.41 14.48 1.33
N GLN A 76 12.17 15.71 0.83
CA GLN A 76 12.89 16.18 -0.35
C GLN A 76 14.40 16.31 -0.09
N VAL A 77 14.83 16.65 1.14
CA VAL A 77 16.26 16.58 1.52
C VAL A 77 16.79 15.16 1.35
N VAL A 78 16.09 14.15 1.85
CA VAL A 78 16.50 12.73 1.70
C VAL A 78 16.60 12.34 0.23
N VAL A 79 15.55 12.61 -0.55
CA VAL A 79 15.45 12.15 -1.95
C VAL A 79 16.49 12.80 -2.85
N LEU A 80 16.59 14.13 -2.78
CA LEU A 80 17.53 14.87 -3.61
C LEU A 80 18.97 14.55 -3.22
N ARG A 81 19.26 14.32 -1.93
CA ARG A 81 20.58 13.87 -1.49
C ARG A 81 20.91 12.47 -1.99
N VAL A 82 20.00 11.50 -1.89
CA VAL A 82 20.19 10.16 -2.46
C VAL A 82 20.42 10.23 -3.96
N ALA A 83 19.63 11.03 -4.68
CA ALA A 83 19.75 11.20 -6.11
C ALA A 83 21.12 11.76 -6.51
N HIS A 84 21.60 12.77 -5.79
CA HIS A 84 22.94 13.32 -5.97
C HIS A 84 24.04 12.28 -5.67
N SER A 85 23.99 11.64 -4.49
CA SER A 85 25.03 10.72 -4.03
C SER A 85 25.17 9.46 -4.91
N LEU A 86 24.11 9.07 -5.62
CA LEU A 86 24.12 7.91 -6.53
C LEU A 86 24.25 8.28 -8.02
N ASP A 87 24.39 9.56 -8.35
CA ASP A 87 24.32 10.06 -9.74
C ASP A 87 23.06 9.52 -10.47
N ALA A 88 21.91 9.63 -9.79
CA ALA A 88 20.64 9.09 -10.24
C ALA A 88 19.78 10.19 -10.86
N LYS A 89 20.15 10.61 -12.08
CA LYS A 89 19.47 11.67 -12.86
C LYS A 89 17.94 11.53 -12.88
N TYR A 90 17.41 10.35 -13.21
CA TYR A 90 15.95 10.16 -13.28
C TYR A 90 15.26 10.43 -11.93
N VAL A 91 15.87 10.01 -10.80
CA VAL A 91 15.33 10.30 -9.47
C VAL A 91 15.30 11.80 -9.24
N TRP A 92 16.40 12.49 -9.57
CA TRP A 92 16.49 13.94 -9.44
C TRP A 92 15.39 14.65 -10.25
N ASP A 93 15.31 14.37 -11.55
CA ASP A 93 14.41 15.06 -12.49
C ASP A 93 12.93 14.85 -12.18
N VAL A 94 12.56 13.69 -11.62
CA VAL A 94 11.17 13.42 -11.22
C VAL A 94 10.81 14.11 -9.91
N ASN A 95 11.76 14.31 -9.00
CA ASN A 95 11.48 14.82 -7.66
C ASN A 95 11.75 16.33 -7.51
N ILE A 96 12.65 16.94 -8.29
CA ILE A 96 12.87 18.39 -8.22
C ILE A 96 11.59 19.20 -8.52
N PRO A 97 10.75 18.87 -9.52
CA PRO A 97 9.51 19.62 -9.76
C PRO A 97 8.49 19.42 -8.63
N VAL A 98 8.52 18.26 -7.96
CA VAL A 98 7.71 18.00 -6.76
C VAL A 98 8.17 18.93 -5.65
N ALA A 99 9.47 18.96 -5.37
CA ALA A 99 10.05 19.82 -4.35
C ALA A 99 9.69 21.31 -4.59
N GLU A 100 9.87 21.79 -5.82
CA GLU A 100 9.51 23.16 -6.23
C GLU A 100 8.02 23.47 -6.05
N ALA A 101 7.14 22.54 -6.43
CA ALA A 101 5.69 22.72 -6.30
C ALA A 101 5.23 22.87 -4.84
N PHE A 102 5.99 22.33 -3.89
CA PHE A 102 5.76 22.47 -2.46
C PHE A 102 6.63 23.55 -1.79
N GLY A 103 7.37 24.35 -2.57
CA GLY A 103 8.13 25.49 -2.08
C GLY A 103 9.49 25.13 -1.48
N PHE A 104 10.08 24.00 -1.85
CA PHE A 104 11.46 23.66 -1.47
C PHE A 104 12.44 24.76 -1.96
N PRO A 105 13.32 25.30 -1.10
CA PRO A 105 14.14 26.45 -1.49
C PRO A 105 15.16 26.07 -2.57
N PRO A 106 15.24 26.81 -3.70
CA PRO A 106 16.16 26.50 -4.80
C PRO A 106 17.62 26.42 -4.35
N GLU A 107 18.06 27.30 -3.45
CA GLU A 107 19.42 27.32 -2.94
C GLU A 107 19.81 26.04 -2.19
N LYS A 108 18.83 25.33 -1.61
CA LYS A 108 19.06 24.02 -0.98
C LYS A 108 19.20 22.93 -2.03
N ALA A 109 18.42 22.95 -3.10
CA ALA A 109 18.59 22.01 -4.20
C ALA A 109 19.97 22.18 -4.86
N GLU A 110 20.38 23.41 -5.14
CA GLU A 110 21.70 23.73 -5.68
C GLU A 110 22.84 23.27 -4.77
N ALA A 111 22.64 23.33 -3.44
CA ALA A 111 23.63 22.92 -2.45
C ALA A 111 23.74 21.39 -2.25
N MET A 112 22.89 20.57 -2.89
CA MET A 112 22.92 19.10 -2.73
C MET A 112 24.26 18.47 -3.15
N GLY A 113 25.10 19.20 -3.89
CA GLY A 113 26.47 18.82 -4.24
C GLY A 113 27.52 18.99 -3.15
N CYS A 114 27.16 19.47 -1.95
CA CYS A 114 28.13 19.69 -0.88
C CYS A 114 28.79 18.39 -0.39
N SER A 115 30.04 18.47 0.06
CA SER A 115 30.73 17.31 0.63
C SER A 115 30.16 16.95 2.01
N ALA A 116 30.30 15.69 2.43
CA ALA A 116 29.93 15.27 3.79
C ALA A 116 30.67 16.10 4.86
N GLN A 117 31.91 16.51 4.57
CA GLN A 117 32.70 17.38 5.45
C GLN A 117 32.07 18.78 5.58
N ASP A 118 31.57 19.37 4.49
CA ASP A 118 30.90 20.66 4.52
C ASP A 118 29.62 20.63 5.38
N VAL A 119 28.89 19.51 5.36
CA VAL A 119 27.70 19.31 6.21
C VAL A 119 28.09 19.33 7.69
N VAL A 120 29.15 18.60 8.06
CA VAL A 120 29.68 18.52 9.43
C VAL A 120 30.24 19.85 9.92
N GLU A 121 30.92 20.60 9.05
CA GLU A 121 31.52 21.90 9.36
C GLU A 121 30.51 23.06 9.43
N GLY A 122 29.21 22.80 9.21
CA GLY A 122 28.20 23.84 9.32
C GLY A 122 28.06 24.71 8.07
N LYS A 123 28.63 24.33 6.92
CA LYS A 123 28.53 25.09 5.67
C LYS A 123 27.21 24.84 4.93
N GLY A 124 26.86 25.70 3.99
CA GLY A 124 25.65 25.59 3.17
C GLY A 124 24.36 25.99 3.89
N PRO A 125 23.22 26.01 3.18
CA PRO A 125 21.95 26.56 3.63
C PRO A 125 21.16 25.64 4.59
N TRP A 126 21.83 24.68 5.23
CA TRP A 126 21.19 23.62 6.02
C TRP A 126 20.95 24.03 7.47
N SER A 127 19.74 23.82 7.96
CA SER A 127 19.42 23.84 9.38
C SER A 127 20.10 22.69 10.13
N ALA A 128 20.15 22.76 11.46
CA ALA A 128 20.71 21.68 12.28
C ALA A 128 19.98 20.34 12.06
N ARG A 129 18.65 20.38 11.90
CA ARG A 129 17.82 19.21 11.57
C ARG A 129 18.16 18.63 10.19
N GLU A 130 18.33 19.47 9.18
CA GLU A 130 18.67 19.00 7.84
C GLU A 130 20.09 18.43 7.77
N ARG A 131 21.03 18.96 8.55
CA ARG A 131 22.40 18.42 8.63
C ARG A 131 22.43 17.00 9.15
N VAL A 132 21.66 16.69 10.19
CA VAL A 132 21.59 15.32 10.71
C VAL A 132 20.89 14.38 9.73
N ILE A 133 19.89 14.85 8.98
CA ILE A 133 19.27 14.07 7.89
C ILE A 133 20.28 13.77 6.79
N LEU A 134 21.01 14.78 6.30
CA LEU A 134 22.05 14.62 5.27
C LEU A 134 23.12 13.61 5.70
N ARG A 135 23.60 13.69 6.95
CA ARG A 135 24.58 12.74 7.50
C ARG A 135 24.04 11.32 7.56
N LEU A 136 22.79 11.14 8.01
CA LEU A 136 22.14 9.81 8.03
C LEU A 136 22.10 9.20 6.61
N VAL A 137 21.71 10.01 5.62
CA VAL A 137 21.64 9.60 4.21
C VAL A 137 23.02 9.25 3.66
N ASP A 138 24.02 10.11 3.89
CA ASP A 138 25.38 9.93 3.37
C ASP A 138 26.02 8.65 3.88
N GLU A 139 25.90 8.36 5.18
CA GLU A 139 26.41 7.13 5.78
C GLU A 139 25.69 5.87 5.25
N GLN A 140 24.36 5.94 5.10
CA GLN A 140 23.56 4.85 4.53
C GLN A 140 23.93 4.55 3.08
N VAL A 141 24.03 5.58 2.24
CA VAL A 141 24.41 5.42 0.82
C VAL A 141 25.85 4.90 0.70
N LYS A 142 26.75 5.31 1.59
CA LYS A 142 28.15 4.87 1.59
C LYS A 142 28.35 3.43 2.05
N GLY A 143 27.62 2.97 3.07
CA GLY A 143 27.93 1.69 3.73
C GLY A 143 26.76 0.95 4.37
N THR A 144 25.52 1.42 4.19
CA THR A 144 24.31 0.80 4.80
C THR A 144 24.40 0.71 6.33
N THR A 145 25.09 1.66 6.94
CA THR A 145 25.26 1.80 8.39
C THR A 145 25.14 3.26 8.77
N ASN A 146 24.93 3.54 10.06
CA ASN A 146 25.04 4.87 10.62
C ASN A 146 25.92 4.85 11.86
N GLU A 147 26.76 5.87 12.02
CA GLU A 147 27.60 5.99 13.20
C GLU A 147 26.74 6.29 14.44
N PRO A 148 27.03 5.70 15.62
CA PRO A 148 26.26 5.94 16.83
C PRO A 148 26.10 7.43 17.19
N ASP A 149 27.14 8.24 16.96
CA ASP A 149 27.11 9.68 17.21
C ASP A 149 26.23 10.44 16.21
N THR A 150 26.13 9.96 14.97
CA THR A 150 25.20 10.52 13.97
C THR A 150 23.75 10.26 14.38
N VAL A 151 23.43 9.02 14.80
CA VAL A 151 22.08 8.68 15.29
C VAL A 151 21.75 9.46 16.57
N LYS A 152 22.70 9.57 17.50
CA LYS A 152 22.52 10.35 18.74
C LYS A 152 22.25 11.83 18.45
N ALA A 153 22.96 12.44 17.50
CA ALA A 153 22.73 13.81 17.06
C ALA A 153 21.37 13.96 16.36
N ALA A 154 20.99 12.98 15.53
CA ALA A 154 19.68 12.97 14.86
C ALA A 154 18.54 13.02 15.88
N LEU A 155 18.61 12.23 16.96
CA LEU A 155 17.60 12.19 18.02
C LEU A 155 17.46 13.49 18.83
N GLN A 156 18.35 14.47 18.66
CA GLN A 156 18.18 15.82 19.23
C GLN A 156 17.20 16.69 18.42
N HIS A 157 16.95 16.31 17.17
CA HIS A 157 16.14 17.08 16.22
C HIS A 157 14.98 16.29 15.62
N LEU A 158 15.07 14.95 15.60
CA LEU A 158 14.11 14.00 15.05
C LEU A 158 13.58 13.10 16.17
N ASP A 159 12.32 12.70 16.11
CA ASP A 159 11.85 11.58 16.93
C ASP A 159 12.29 10.22 16.34
N VAL A 160 12.08 9.14 17.11
CA VAL A 160 12.50 7.79 16.71
C VAL A 160 11.84 7.36 15.40
N ASP A 161 10.57 7.72 15.19
CA ASP A 161 9.83 7.34 14.00
C ASP A 161 10.35 8.11 12.78
N GLU A 162 10.67 9.40 12.93
CA GLU A 162 11.28 10.21 11.88
C GLU A 162 12.67 9.72 11.49
N VAL A 163 13.50 9.28 12.45
CA VAL A 163 14.80 8.65 12.14
C VAL A 163 14.59 7.37 11.32
N VAL A 164 13.66 6.51 11.73
CA VAL A 164 13.33 5.29 10.96
C VAL A 164 12.82 5.64 9.57
N GLU A 165 11.94 6.63 9.44
CA GLU A 165 11.43 7.08 8.14
C GLU A 165 12.53 7.63 7.25
N VAL A 166 13.51 8.39 7.77
CA VAL A 166 14.69 8.81 6.98
C VAL A 166 15.39 7.59 6.37
N LEU A 167 15.67 6.55 7.17
CA LEU A 167 16.37 5.34 6.70
C LEU A 167 15.52 4.54 5.71
N VAL A 168 14.21 4.40 5.96
CA VAL A 168 13.27 3.72 5.05
C VAL A 168 13.21 4.46 3.71
N MET A 169 13.09 5.79 3.72
CA MET A 169 13.08 6.60 2.50
C MET A 169 14.41 6.49 1.76
N THR A 170 15.54 6.53 2.47
CA THR A 170 16.86 6.31 1.85
C THR A 170 16.89 4.96 1.15
N GLY A 171 16.50 3.86 1.82
CA GLY A 171 16.49 2.52 1.23
C GLY A 171 15.58 2.40 0.01
N ILE A 172 14.36 2.98 0.07
CA ILE A 172 13.43 3.02 -1.07
C ILE A 172 14.09 3.71 -2.27
N TYR A 173 14.66 4.89 -2.07
CA TYR A 173 15.21 5.68 -3.18
C TYR A 173 16.55 5.13 -3.70
N VAL A 174 17.35 4.47 -2.85
CA VAL A 174 18.52 3.69 -3.29
C VAL A 174 18.07 2.52 -4.19
N MET A 175 17.03 1.78 -3.79
CA MET A 175 16.47 0.70 -4.59
C MET A 175 15.91 1.23 -5.93
N LEU A 176 15.12 2.29 -5.90
CA LEU A 176 14.56 2.91 -7.11
C LEU A 176 15.66 3.41 -8.05
N ALA A 177 16.66 4.10 -7.53
CA ALA A 177 17.82 4.54 -8.31
C ALA A 177 18.54 3.34 -8.96
N GLY A 178 18.70 2.23 -8.23
CA GLY A 178 19.26 0.99 -8.74
C GLY A 178 18.46 0.41 -9.91
N VAL A 179 17.12 0.35 -9.80
CA VAL A 179 16.24 -0.11 -10.88
C VAL A 179 16.32 0.82 -12.10
N MET A 180 16.22 2.14 -11.88
CA MET A 180 16.22 3.14 -12.95
C MET A 180 17.52 3.12 -13.75
N ARG A 181 18.66 3.10 -13.05
CA ARG A 181 20.00 3.07 -13.68
C ARG A 181 20.28 1.70 -14.29
N GLY A 182 19.96 0.62 -13.58
CA GLY A 182 20.19 -0.75 -14.02
C GLY A 182 19.43 -1.09 -15.30
N LEU A 183 18.21 -0.58 -15.46
CA LEU A 183 17.37 -0.79 -16.64
C LEU A 183 17.42 0.36 -17.65
N LYS A 184 18.20 1.41 -17.37
CA LYS A 184 18.35 2.60 -18.22
C LYS A 184 17.01 3.24 -18.61
N ILE A 185 16.14 3.42 -17.62
CA ILE A 185 14.81 4.01 -17.80
C ILE A 185 14.92 5.36 -18.52
N ASP A 186 14.05 5.56 -19.50
CA ASP A 186 13.96 6.81 -20.25
C ASP A 186 13.41 7.94 -19.39
N ASP A 187 13.87 9.16 -19.64
CA ASP A 187 13.29 10.36 -19.02
C ASP A 187 11.77 10.41 -19.25
N ASP A 188 11.03 10.85 -18.24
CA ASP A 188 9.61 11.12 -18.42
C ASP A 188 9.41 12.35 -19.30
N GLU A 189 8.32 12.37 -20.06
CA GLU A 189 7.94 13.56 -20.80
C GLU A 189 7.58 14.71 -19.86
N PHE A 190 7.73 15.93 -20.39
CA PHE A 190 7.24 17.13 -19.72
C PHE A 190 5.75 16.98 -19.37
N ILE A 191 5.39 17.33 -18.14
CA ILE A 191 4.00 17.29 -17.67
C ILE A 191 3.47 18.72 -17.61
N PRO A 192 2.57 19.12 -18.53
CA PRO A 192 1.87 20.40 -18.44
C PRO A 192 1.10 20.50 -17.13
N ASP A 193 1.05 21.69 -16.55
CA ASP A 193 0.28 22.00 -15.34
C ASP A 193 0.63 21.07 -14.16
N PHE A 194 1.89 20.61 -14.09
CA PHE A 194 2.36 19.65 -13.10
C PHE A 194 1.93 20.02 -11.68
N GLN A 195 2.14 21.28 -11.29
CA GLN A 195 1.78 21.81 -9.97
C GLN A 195 0.28 21.67 -9.65
N GLU A 196 -0.60 21.84 -10.65
CA GLU A 196 -2.04 21.68 -10.47
C GLU A 196 -2.42 20.21 -10.29
N LYS A 197 -1.77 19.32 -11.05
CA LYS A 197 -2.00 17.88 -11.01
C LYS A 197 -1.59 17.22 -9.70
N ILE A 198 -0.66 17.84 -8.95
CA ILE A 198 -0.22 17.35 -7.64
C ILE A 198 -0.81 18.13 -6.45
N ARG A 199 -1.63 19.17 -6.70
CA ARG A 199 -2.15 20.08 -5.67
C ARG A 199 -3.34 19.55 -4.86
N ASP A 200 -4.02 18.50 -5.34
CA ASP A 200 -5.21 17.95 -4.69
C ASP A 200 -4.87 17.15 -3.40
N ASP A 201 -3.58 16.92 -3.16
CA ASP A 201 -3.00 16.27 -1.96
C ASP A 201 -2.40 17.25 -0.94
N ARG A 202 -2.61 18.57 -1.09
CA ARG A 202 -2.08 19.58 -0.15
C ARG A 202 -2.36 19.19 1.32
N PRO A 203 -1.33 18.86 2.13
CA PRO A 203 -1.41 19.15 3.54
C PRO A 203 -1.53 20.68 3.64
N VAL A 204 -2.29 21.17 4.62
CA VAL A 204 -2.20 22.57 5.04
C VAL A 204 -0.70 22.87 5.21
N ALA A 205 -0.22 24.00 4.66
CA ALA A 205 1.17 24.42 4.78
C ALA A 205 1.68 24.09 6.19
N ASP A 206 2.76 23.33 6.26
CA ASP A 206 3.29 22.71 7.46
C ASP A 206 3.68 23.84 8.44
N SER A 207 2.70 24.35 9.21
CA SER A 207 2.91 25.37 10.24
C SER A 207 3.79 24.84 11.38
N THR A 208 4.18 23.56 11.28
CA THR A 208 5.02 22.80 12.18
C THR A 208 6.44 22.59 11.69
N TYR A 209 6.88 23.24 10.60
CA TYR A 209 8.32 23.34 10.30
C TYR A 209 9.00 24.21 11.39
N ASN A 210 9.24 23.60 12.54
CA ASN A 210 9.94 24.18 13.66
C ASN A 210 11.35 23.60 13.68
N SER A 211 12.30 24.39 13.21
CA SER A 211 13.73 24.06 13.19
C SER A 211 14.39 24.14 14.58
N SER A 212 13.61 24.39 15.64
CA SER A 212 14.12 24.49 17.01
C SER A 212 14.50 23.12 17.61
N PRO A 213 15.56 23.04 18.45
CA PRO A 213 15.96 21.80 19.11
C PRO A 213 14.84 21.23 19.99
N ARG A 214 14.62 19.91 19.93
CA ARG A 214 13.64 19.24 20.80
C ARG A 214 14.33 18.79 22.08
N GLN A 215 13.73 19.04 23.24
CA GLN A 215 14.22 18.46 24.50
C GLN A 215 13.98 16.95 24.50
N LEU A 216 15.05 16.18 24.66
CA LEU A 216 15.00 14.72 24.77
C LEU A 216 14.14 14.30 25.98
N PRO A 217 13.17 13.38 25.84
CA PRO A 217 12.50 12.79 26.99
C PRO A 217 13.51 11.96 27.80
N HIS A 218 13.44 12.09 29.12
CA HIS A 218 14.31 11.35 30.05
C HIS A 218 14.09 9.83 29.94
N THR A 219 15.17 9.12 29.61
CA THR A 219 15.43 7.69 29.86
C THR A 219 14.34 6.68 29.47
N LEU A 220 14.51 6.03 28.31
CA LEU A 220 13.87 4.74 28.00
C LEU A 220 14.58 3.63 28.77
N ASN A 221 13.99 3.19 29.89
CA ASN A 221 14.45 2.04 30.65
C ASN A 221 13.84 0.75 30.04
N LEU A 222 14.63 0.03 29.24
CA LEU A 222 14.24 -1.26 28.65
C LEU A 222 14.50 -2.38 29.66
N GLY A 223 13.54 -2.60 30.57
CA GLY A 223 13.48 -3.78 31.45
C GLY A 223 12.51 -4.84 30.92
N PRO A 224 12.78 -6.15 31.09
CA PRO A 224 11.92 -7.20 30.56
C PRO A 224 10.66 -7.35 31.43
N SER A 225 9.48 -7.03 30.88
CA SER A 225 8.20 -7.34 31.52
C SER A 225 7.69 -8.69 31.04
N THR A 226 7.76 -9.69 31.92
CA THR A 226 7.15 -11.02 31.73
C THR A 226 5.72 -10.98 32.22
N THR A 227 4.74 -10.92 31.31
CA THR A 227 3.32 -10.98 31.67
C THR A 227 2.81 -12.41 31.47
N GLN A 228 2.61 -13.13 32.58
CA GLN A 228 1.94 -14.44 32.61
C GLN A 228 0.43 -14.26 32.43
N PHE A 229 -0.16 -14.93 31.43
CA PHE A 229 -1.60 -15.08 31.29
C PHE A 229 -2.06 -16.36 31.99
N SER A 230 -3.03 -16.24 32.91
CA SER A 230 -3.81 -17.38 33.44
C SER A 230 -5.11 -17.54 32.66
N PRO A 231 -5.56 -18.77 32.33
CA PRO A 231 -6.83 -18.99 31.65
C PRO A 231 -7.98 -19.19 32.66
N SER A 232 -9.04 -18.40 32.52
CA SER A 232 -10.31 -18.64 33.22
C SER A 232 -11.14 -19.67 32.46
N ALA A 233 -11.52 -20.73 33.16
CA ALA A 233 -12.46 -21.75 32.71
C ALA A 233 -13.87 -21.17 32.53
N THR A 234 -14.59 -21.58 31.48
CA THR A 234 -16.04 -21.38 31.37
C THR A 234 -16.71 -22.62 30.80
N THR A 235 -17.26 -23.38 31.74
CA THR A 235 -18.51 -24.14 31.77
C THR A 235 -19.24 -24.44 30.45
N SER A 236 -19.39 -25.73 30.16
CA SER A 236 -20.31 -26.29 29.15
C SER A 236 -21.78 -26.27 29.61
N PRO A 237 -22.76 -26.15 28.68
CA PRO A 237 -24.14 -26.54 28.92
C PRO A 237 -24.52 -27.88 28.23
N PRO A 238 -25.65 -28.51 28.60
CA PRO A 238 -25.82 -29.96 28.55
C PRO A 238 -26.45 -30.52 27.26
N ARG A 239 -26.16 -31.81 27.03
CA ARG A 239 -26.92 -32.79 26.21
C ARG A 239 -28.33 -32.97 26.85
N ALA A 240 -29.45 -33.25 26.20
CA ALA A 240 -29.81 -33.92 24.95
C ALA A 240 -31.28 -33.56 24.61
N THR A 241 -31.74 -33.77 23.38
CA THR A 241 -33.07 -34.34 23.11
C THR A 241 -33.13 -34.96 21.70
N SER A 242 -33.89 -36.05 21.63
CA SER A 242 -34.10 -37.02 20.55
C SER A 242 -34.58 -36.44 19.22
N HIS A 243 -34.01 -36.94 18.12
CA HIS A 243 -34.46 -36.67 16.75
C HIS A 243 -35.61 -37.63 16.35
N PRO A 244 -36.63 -37.17 15.60
CA PRO A 244 -37.48 -38.06 14.83
C PRO A 244 -36.75 -38.51 13.55
N LYS A 245 -36.98 -39.78 13.15
CA LYS A 245 -36.53 -40.36 11.87
C LYS A 245 -37.18 -39.61 10.71
N THR A 246 -36.39 -38.90 9.92
CA THR A 246 -36.83 -38.28 8.66
C THR A 246 -35.99 -38.83 7.51
N MET A 247 -36.66 -39.11 6.39
CA MET A 247 -36.18 -39.81 5.20
C MET A 247 -34.82 -39.30 4.69
N ALA A 248 -33.96 -40.22 4.23
CA ALA A 248 -32.63 -39.93 3.72
C ALA A 248 -32.67 -39.12 2.42
N THR A 249 -32.58 -37.79 2.51
CA THR A 249 -32.21 -36.93 1.40
C THR A 249 -30.70 -37.02 1.19
N LYS A 250 -30.27 -37.42 -0.02
CA LYS A 250 -28.85 -37.49 -0.39
C LYS A 250 -28.19 -36.13 -0.14
N THR A 251 -27.19 -36.08 0.73
CA THR A 251 -26.44 -34.84 0.98
C THR A 251 -25.68 -34.45 -0.30
N PRO A 252 -25.82 -33.21 -0.80
CA PRO A 252 -25.14 -32.79 -2.01
C PRO A 252 -23.61 -32.84 -1.84
N SER A 253 -22.91 -33.19 -2.92
CA SER A 253 -21.44 -33.26 -2.92
C SER A 253 -20.79 -31.91 -2.59
N THR A 254 -19.57 -31.92 -2.04
CA THR A 254 -18.81 -30.69 -1.73
C THR A 254 -18.72 -29.75 -2.93
N THR A 255 -18.43 -30.29 -4.12
CA THR A 255 -18.39 -29.51 -5.37
C THR A 255 -19.73 -28.87 -5.66
N THR A 256 -20.83 -29.62 -5.60
CA THR A 256 -22.20 -29.09 -5.81
C THR A 256 -22.51 -27.96 -4.84
N ARG A 257 -22.12 -28.09 -3.57
CA ARG A 257 -22.34 -27.07 -2.54
C ARG A 257 -21.50 -25.81 -2.78
N ILE A 258 -20.22 -25.96 -3.17
CA ILE A 258 -19.35 -24.83 -3.53
C ILE A 258 -19.89 -24.11 -4.76
N THR A 259 -20.32 -24.84 -5.79
CA THR A 259 -20.94 -24.24 -6.99
C THR A 259 -22.21 -23.48 -6.63
N HIS A 260 -23.10 -24.05 -5.80
CA HIS A 260 -24.29 -23.34 -5.33
C HIS A 260 -23.94 -22.06 -4.57
N LEU A 261 -22.95 -22.11 -3.68
CA LEU A 261 -22.45 -20.93 -2.98
C LEU A 261 -21.93 -19.89 -3.98
N LEU A 262 -21.07 -20.27 -4.92
CA LEU A 262 -20.54 -19.37 -5.96
C LEU A 262 -21.63 -18.69 -6.80
N THR A 263 -22.70 -19.42 -7.15
CA THR A 263 -23.79 -18.89 -7.96
C THR A 263 -24.64 -17.86 -7.20
N HIS A 264 -24.86 -18.08 -5.90
CA HIS A 264 -25.79 -17.28 -5.12
C HIS A 264 -25.12 -16.30 -4.16
N TRP A 265 -23.82 -16.38 -3.95
CA TRP A 265 -23.11 -15.48 -3.05
C TRP A 265 -23.19 -14.04 -3.58
N PRO A 266 -23.51 -13.06 -2.71
CA PRO A 266 -23.55 -11.66 -3.13
C PRO A 266 -22.21 -11.20 -3.71
N LYS A 267 -22.24 -10.45 -4.81
CA LYS A 267 -21.04 -9.81 -5.36
C LYS A 267 -20.66 -8.64 -4.45
N ASP A 268 -19.44 -8.66 -3.95
CA ASP A 268 -18.85 -7.58 -3.17
C ASP A 268 -18.04 -6.69 -4.13
N LYS A 269 -18.60 -5.53 -4.48
CA LYS A 269 -18.00 -4.60 -5.46
C LYS A 269 -16.76 -3.87 -4.95
N VAL A 270 -16.55 -3.82 -3.63
CA VAL A 270 -15.53 -2.97 -3.00
C VAL A 270 -14.38 -3.80 -2.43
N ARG A 271 -14.63 -5.07 -2.11
CA ARG A 271 -13.60 -5.98 -1.63
C ARG A 271 -12.61 -6.37 -2.73
N PRO A 272 -11.29 -6.24 -2.49
CA PRO A 272 -10.27 -6.68 -3.44
C PRO A 272 -10.41 -8.16 -3.81
N ALA A 273 -10.09 -8.48 -5.08
CA ALA A 273 -10.16 -9.83 -5.61
C ALA A 273 -9.35 -10.84 -4.79
N SER A 274 -8.21 -10.45 -4.23
CA SER A 274 -7.33 -11.33 -3.43
C SER A 274 -7.97 -11.89 -2.17
N VAL A 275 -8.99 -11.22 -1.62
CA VAL A 275 -9.73 -11.63 -0.41
C VAL A 275 -11.21 -11.90 -0.69
N SER A 276 -11.61 -12.00 -1.95
CA SER A 276 -12.98 -12.28 -2.38
C SER A 276 -13.39 -13.71 -2.03
N ILE A 277 -14.61 -13.87 -1.49
CA ILE A 277 -15.20 -15.18 -1.22
C ILE A 277 -15.39 -15.97 -2.53
N HIS A 278 -15.66 -15.30 -3.64
CA HIS A 278 -15.76 -15.96 -4.95
C HIS A 278 -14.42 -16.60 -5.35
N ASN A 279 -13.33 -15.83 -5.29
CA ASN A 279 -12.00 -16.34 -5.63
C ASN A 279 -11.55 -17.43 -4.65
N TYR A 280 -11.85 -17.24 -3.36
CA TYR A 280 -11.59 -18.26 -2.34
C TYR A 280 -12.32 -19.57 -2.65
N LEU A 281 -13.63 -19.53 -2.90
CA LEU A 281 -14.44 -20.72 -3.20
C LEU A 281 -14.05 -21.37 -4.53
N GLN A 282 -13.76 -20.57 -5.56
CA GLN A 282 -13.30 -21.06 -6.86
C GLN A 282 -11.95 -21.79 -6.74
N SER A 283 -11.04 -21.29 -5.90
CA SER A 283 -9.75 -21.93 -5.64
C SER A 283 -9.84 -23.31 -4.96
N ARG A 284 -11.04 -23.69 -4.48
CA ARG A 284 -11.34 -24.91 -3.75
C ARG A 284 -12.10 -25.95 -4.57
N LEU A 285 -12.46 -25.61 -5.81
CA LEU A 285 -12.96 -26.58 -6.78
C LEU A 285 -11.80 -27.46 -7.28
N PRO A 286 -12.04 -28.73 -7.61
CA PRO A 286 -11.03 -29.58 -8.23
C PRO A 286 -10.51 -28.93 -9.52
N GLN A 287 -9.20 -28.70 -9.62
CA GLN A 287 -8.59 -28.26 -10.87
C GLN A 287 -8.34 -29.47 -11.78
N PRO A 288 -8.46 -29.33 -13.11
CA PRO A 288 -8.05 -30.36 -14.06
C PRO A 288 -6.57 -30.68 -13.83
N GLN A 289 -6.23 -31.93 -13.51
CA GLN A 289 -4.84 -32.36 -13.49
C GLN A 289 -4.28 -32.33 -14.92
N PRO A 290 -3.10 -31.75 -15.17
CA PRO A 290 -2.38 -31.98 -16.43
C PRO A 290 -2.11 -33.48 -16.59
N GLN A 291 -2.36 -34.02 -17.78
CA GLN A 291 -2.03 -35.41 -18.11
C GLN A 291 -0.53 -35.69 -17.87
N PRO A 292 -0.16 -36.83 -17.26
CA PRO A 292 1.24 -37.14 -16.98
C PRO A 292 2.01 -37.41 -18.28
N GLN A 293 3.00 -36.57 -18.59
CA GLN A 293 4.10 -36.94 -19.48
C GLN A 293 5.09 -37.84 -18.71
N PRO A 294 5.56 -38.96 -19.29
CA PRO A 294 6.51 -39.81 -18.62
C PRO A 294 7.93 -39.21 -18.66
N SER A 295 8.64 -39.39 -17.54
CA SER A 295 10.10 -39.30 -17.30
C SER A 295 10.71 -37.95 -16.83
N SER A 296 10.90 -37.83 -15.52
CA SER A 296 12.18 -37.49 -14.85
C SER A 296 12.07 -37.71 -13.31
N PRO A 297 13.13 -38.15 -12.60
CA PRO A 297 13.04 -38.47 -11.17
C PRO A 297 13.16 -37.24 -10.26
N ALA A 298 12.15 -37.10 -9.38
CA ALA A 298 12.17 -36.53 -8.04
C ALA A 298 12.96 -35.23 -7.77
N ALA A 299 12.33 -34.08 -8.03
CA ALA A 299 12.47 -32.92 -7.14
C ALA A 299 11.28 -32.93 -6.17
N GLN A 300 11.54 -33.09 -4.87
CA GLN A 300 10.55 -32.96 -3.81
C GLN A 300 10.02 -31.53 -3.77
N THR A 301 9.00 -31.23 -4.57
CA THR A 301 8.15 -30.06 -4.36
C THR A 301 7.10 -30.48 -3.34
N GLN A 302 7.09 -29.80 -2.19
CA GLN A 302 5.97 -29.84 -1.25
C GLN A 302 4.71 -29.39 -1.99
N THR A 303 3.97 -30.36 -2.53
CA THR A 303 2.59 -30.16 -2.93
C THR A 303 1.80 -30.04 -1.64
N THR A 304 1.59 -28.79 -1.20
CA THR A 304 0.53 -28.51 -0.24
C THR A 304 -0.77 -28.93 -0.91
N THR A 305 -1.23 -30.15 -0.62
CA THR A 305 -2.55 -30.61 -1.00
C THR A 305 -3.54 -29.61 -0.41
N LYS A 306 -4.11 -28.75 -1.27
CA LYS A 306 -5.16 -27.80 -0.88
C LYS A 306 -6.31 -28.63 -0.35
N THR A 307 -6.36 -28.83 0.97
CA THR A 307 -7.45 -29.50 1.66
C THR A 307 -8.76 -28.82 1.30
N GLY A 308 -9.74 -29.61 0.85
CA GLY A 308 -11.08 -29.14 0.52
C GLY A 308 -11.78 -28.54 1.74
N LEU A 309 -12.84 -27.75 1.53
CA LEU A 309 -13.62 -27.18 2.63
C LEU A 309 -14.25 -28.29 3.48
N SER A 310 -14.19 -28.14 4.80
CA SER A 310 -14.89 -29.02 5.74
C SER A 310 -16.40 -28.86 5.63
N ALA A 311 -17.15 -29.88 6.06
CA ALA A 311 -18.61 -29.83 6.13
C ALA A 311 -19.11 -28.65 6.99
N ALA A 312 -18.46 -28.42 8.15
CA ALA A 312 -18.79 -27.31 9.04
C ALA A 312 -18.65 -25.93 8.37
N ASN A 313 -17.60 -25.74 7.55
CA ASN A 313 -17.40 -24.48 6.81
C ASN A 313 -18.50 -24.28 5.77
N LEU A 314 -18.87 -25.35 5.04
CA LEU A 314 -19.95 -25.27 4.07
C LEU A 314 -21.31 -25.01 4.75
N ASP A 315 -21.56 -25.59 5.91
CA ASP A 315 -22.78 -25.36 6.69
C ASP A 315 -22.84 -23.92 7.18
N ALA A 316 -21.72 -23.36 7.67
CA ALA A 316 -21.62 -21.97 8.08
C ALA A 316 -21.87 -21.00 6.91
N LEU A 317 -21.21 -21.23 5.77
CA LEU A 317 -21.42 -20.42 4.56
C LEU A 317 -22.86 -20.51 4.06
N THR A 318 -23.45 -21.70 4.08
CA THR A 318 -24.86 -21.89 3.69
C THR A 318 -25.80 -21.17 4.67
N ALA A 319 -25.49 -21.17 5.98
CA ALA A 319 -26.26 -20.43 6.97
C ALA A 319 -26.17 -18.92 6.79
N LEU A 320 -24.99 -18.41 6.42
CA LEU A 320 -24.77 -16.99 6.11
C LEU A 320 -25.52 -16.57 4.85
N LEU A 321 -25.40 -17.34 3.76
CA LEU A 321 -26.08 -17.07 2.48
C LEU A 321 -27.61 -16.98 2.66
N ASN A 322 -28.17 -17.78 3.57
CA ASN A 322 -29.61 -17.81 3.84
C ASN A 322 -30.07 -16.81 4.92
N ASP A 323 -29.22 -15.87 5.33
CA ASP A 323 -29.50 -14.89 6.39
C ASP A 323 -29.99 -15.53 7.70
N LYS A 324 -29.55 -16.77 8.01
CA LYS A 324 -30.06 -17.55 9.14
C LYS A 324 -29.98 -16.77 10.45
N PHE A 325 -28.87 -16.08 10.68
CA PHE A 325 -28.63 -15.34 11.92
C PHE A 325 -29.42 -14.02 11.97
N ALA A 326 -29.54 -13.31 10.86
CA ALA A 326 -30.37 -12.10 10.80
C ALA A 326 -31.85 -12.41 11.04
N ARG A 327 -32.35 -13.55 10.52
CA ARG A 327 -33.72 -14.03 10.77
C ARG A 327 -33.90 -14.52 12.20
N ARG A 328 -32.91 -15.20 12.77
CA ARG A 328 -32.96 -15.75 14.14
C ARG A 328 -32.84 -14.67 15.22
N TYR A 329 -32.09 -13.61 14.91
CA TYR A 329 -31.77 -12.50 15.80
C TYR A 329 -32.04 -11.18 15.07
N PRO A 330 -33.33 -10.82 14.87
CA PRO A 330 -33.68 -9.60 14.15
C PRO A 330 -33.19 -8.37 14.91
N LEU A 331 -32.48 -7.50 14.20
CA LEU A 331 -31.99 -6.24 14.76
C LEU A 331 -33.11 -5.18 14.75
N PRO A 332 -33.21 -4.34 15.78
CA PRO A 332 -34.21 -3.27 15.80
C PRO A 332 -33.95 -2.29 14.65
N PRO A 333 -35.00 -1.82 13.93
CA PRO A 333 -34.83 -0.92 12.78
C PRO A 333 -34.03 0.35 13.09
N ARG A 334 -34.14 0.85 14.33
CA ARG A 334 -33.43 2.06 14.80
C ARG A 334 -31.90 1.93 14.78
N LEU A 335 -31.36 0.70 14.79
CA LEU A 335 -29.91 0.48 14.68
C LEU A 335 -29.41 0.77 13.25
N ARG A 336 -30.23 0.46 12.23
CA ARG A 336 -29.94 0.76 10.82
C ARG A 336 -30.41 2.15 10.40
N HIS A 337 -31.26 2.78 11.20
CA HIS A 337 -31.85 4.09 10.95
C HIS A 337 -31.75 4.96 12.22
N PRO A 338 -30.56 5.51 12.52
CA PRO A 338 -30.38 6.34 13.72
C PRO A 338 -31.21 7.62 13.62
N ALA A 339 -31.74 8.10 14.75
CA ALA A 339 -32.64 9.27 14.78
C ALA A 339 -32.00 10.56 14.25
N SER A 340 -30.68 10.71 14.43
CA SER A 340 -29.91 11.86 13.91
C SER A 340 -29.76 11.85 12.40
N ASN A 341 -29.81 10.68 11.76
CA ASN A 341 -29.73 10.53 10.31
C ASN A 341 -30.34 9.19 9.85
N PRO A 342 -31.66 9.14 9.64
CA PRO A 342 -32.37 7.88 9.35
C PRO A 342 -31.89 7.19 8.06
N GLN A 343 -31.33 7.93 7.10
CA GLN A 343 -30.85 7.40 5.82
C GLN A 343 -29.34 7.08 5.81
N HIS A 344 -28.64 7.20 6.94
CA HIS A 344 -27.17 7.11 6.97
C HIS A 344 -26.65 5.81 6.32
N TYR A 345 -27.08 4.65 6.80
CA TYR A 345 -26.56 3.37 6.31
C TYR A 345 -27.06 3.03 4.90
N GLU A 346 -28.24 3.48 4.49
CA GLU A 346 -28.71 3.35 3.10
C GLU A 346 -27.85 4.18 2.13
N ASN A 347 -27.49 5.40 2.54
CA ASN A 347 -26.58 6.26 1.80
C ASN A 347 -25.18 5.65 1.69
N VAL A 348 -24.69 5.05 2.77
CA VAL A 348 -23.40 4.34 2.79
C VAL A 348 -23.46 3.14 1.83
N ILE A 349 -24.47 2.28 1.92
CA ILE A 349 -24.57 1.11 1.02
C ILE A 349 -24.62 1.53 -0.45
N ARG A 350 -25.45 2.52 -0.77
CA ARG A 350 -25.52 3.11 -2.13
C ARG A 350 -24.17 3.68 -2.56
N GLU A 351 -23.43 4.31 -1.66
CA GLU A 351 -22.10 4.83 -1.96
C GLU A 351 -21.09 3.71 -2.25
N PHE A 352 -21.12 2.62 -1.48
CA PHE A 352 -20.30 1.44 -1.76
C PHE A 352 -20.65 0.80 -3.11
N ASP A 353 -21.93 0.77 -3.50
CA ASP A 353 -22.38 0.21 -4.78
C ASP A 353 -22.00 1.07 -6.00
N GLU A 354 -21.96 2.40 -5.82
CA GLU A 354 -21.64 3.39 -6.85
C GLU A 354 -20.14 3.70 -6.96
N ALA A 355 -19.35 3.47 -5.90
CA ALA A 355 -17.94 3.85 -5.84
C ALA A 355 -17.05 3.29 -6.97
N PRO A 356 -17.17 2.01 -7.39
CA PRO A 356 -16.35 1.45 -8.46
C PRO A 356 -16.69 2.03 -9.84
N ASP A 357 -17.97 2.35 -10.05
CA ASP A 357 -18.53 2.79 -11.34
C ASP A 357 -18.53 4.33 -11.48
N ARG A 358 -18.03 5.07 -10.48
CA ARG A 358 -18.02 6.54 -10.48
C ARG A 358 -16.88 7.11 -11.32
N ASP A 359 -17.27 7.83 -12.36
CA ASP A 359 -16.39 8.68 -13.15
C ASP A 359 -15.87 9.89 -12.36
N TRP A 360 -14.75 10.47 -12.80
CA TRP A 360 -14.02 11.54 -12.11
C TRP A 360 -14.90 12.74 -11.67
N LEU A 361 -15.82 13.19 -12.54
CA LEU A 361 -16.78 14.26 -12.23
C LEU A 361 -17.77 13.90 -11.09
N GLY A 362 -18.15 12.62 -10.98
CA GLY A 362 -19.06 12.14 -9.95
C GLY A 362 -18.43 12.18 -8.55
N ARG A 363 -17.11 11.93 -8.46
CA ARG A 363 -16.33 12.00 -7.22
C ARG A 363 -16.14 13.45 -6.77
N LEU A 364 -15.85 14.35 -7.71
CA LEU A 364 -15.69 15.78 -7.45
C LEU A 364 -17.00 16.43 -6.94
N ARG A 365 -18.14 16.13 -7.56
CA ARG A 365 -19.45 16.67 -7.16
C ARG A 365 -19.85 16.27 -5.74
N LYS A 366 -19.52 15.04 -5.31
CA LYS A 366 -19.82 14.56 -3.95
C LYS A 366 -18.89 15.17 -2.90
N LYS A 367 -17.61 15.40 -3.23
CA LYS A 367 -16.65 16.15 -2.39
C LYS A 367 -17.17 17.58 -2.11
N VAL A 368 -17.71 18.25 -3.14
CA VAL A 368 -18.34 19.58 -3.01
C VAL A 368 -19.66 19.53 -2.20
N ALA A 369 -20.54 18.56 -2.46
CA ALA A 369 -21.80 18.42 -1.72
C ALA A 369 -21.61 18.04 -0.24
N GLY A 370 -20.54 17.30 0.09
CA GLY A 370 -20.15 16.96 1.46
C GLY A 370 -19.64 18.18 2.24
N MET A 371 -18.86 19.06 1.60
CA MET A 371 -18.40 20.32 2.20
C MET A 371 -19.55 21.32 2.45
N LEU A 372 -20.59 21.32 1.61
CA LEU A 372 -21.76 22.18 1.79
C LEU A 372 -22.73 21.69 2.89
N ARG A 373 -22.66 20.41 3.29
CA ARG A 373 -23.45 19.84 4.39
C ARG A 373 -22.84 20.08 5.78
N LEU A 374 -21.62 20.62 5.84
CA LEU A 374 -20.90 21.00 7.07
C LEU A 374 -20.98 22.51 7.37
N LYS A 375 -21.90 23.24 6.71
CA LYS A 375 -22.26 24.62 7.06
C LYS A 375 -23.62 24.66 7.73
#